data_AF-A0A9E1EWB9-F1
#
_entry.id   AF-A0A9E1EWB9-F1
#
_cell.length_a   1.000
_cell.length_b   1.000
_cell.length_c   1.000
_cell.angle_alpha   90.00
_cell.angle_beta   90.00
_cell.angle_gamma   90.00
#
_symmetry.space_group_name_H-M   'P 1'
#
loop_
_entity.id
_entity.type
_entity.pdbx_description
1 polymer ?
#
loop_
_entity_poly.entity_id
_entity_poly.type
_entity_poly.pdbx_seq_one_letter_code
_entity_poly.pdbx_strand_id
1 'polypeptide(L)'
;MKKRRSKAGETLVETLVSVLIAALAFALLSTAAVTAARINAAAREDVSFRYTAEQGKTVTVTAEGTHFGTSQKTGRRNVTLYTTDNGYQYYTDTTSSGVTP
;
A
#
# COMPACT_ATOMS: atom_id res chain seq x y z
N MET A 1 -27.11 -54.59 -32.80
CA MET A 1 -25.68 -54.26 -32.56
C MET A 1 -25.60 -52.99 -31.71
N LYS A 2 -25.04 -53.04 -30.49
CA LYS A 2 -24.86 -51.84 -29.64
C LYS A 2 -23.51 -51.20 -29.97
N LYS A 3 -23.51 -49.97 -30.51
CA LYS A 3 -22.28 -49.21 -30.77
C LYS A 3 -21.62 -48.84 -29.44
N ARG A 4 -20.35 -49.23 -29.26
CA ARG A 4 -19.51 -48.81 -28.13
C ARG A 4 -19.08 -47.36 -28.40
N ARG A 5 -19.63 -46.39 -27.67
CA ARG A 5 -19.12 -45.01 -27.68
C ARG A 5 -17.78 -44.98 -26.95
N SER A 6 -16.74 -44.41 -27.54
CA SER A 6 -15.41 -44.34 -26.91
C SER A 6 -15.38 -43.23 -25.85
N LYS A 7 -14.92 -43.56 -24.64
CA LYS A 7 -14.73 -42.60 -23.52
C LYS A 7 -13.50 -41.69 -23.69
N ALA A 8 -12.58 -42.05 -24.59
CA ALA A 8 -11.28 -41.39 -24.73
C ALA A 8 -11.38 -39.93 -25.22
N GLY A 9 -12.38 -39.60 -26.04
CA GLY A 9 -12.58 -38.22 -26.51
C GLY A 9 -13.17 -37.29 -25.44
N GLU A 10 -13.97 -37.84 -24.53
CA GLU A 10 -14.61 -37.10 -23.42
C GLU A 10 -13.55 -36.62 -22.41
N THR A 11 -12.64 -37.51 -22.01
CA THR A 11 -11.55 -37.21 -21.07
C THR A 11 -10.51 -36.21 -21.60
N LEU A 12 -10.24 -36.22 -22.91
CA LEU A 12 -9.34 -35.25 -23.55
C LEU A 12 -9.91 -33.83 -23.50
N VAL A 13 -11.20 -33.69 -23.81
CA VAL A 13 -11.88 -32.39 -23.78
C VAL A 13 -11.98 -31.86 -22.35
N GLU A 14 -12.33 -32.71 -21.38
CA GLU A 14 -12.38 -32.33 -19.96
C GLU A 14 -11.01 -31.85 -19.43
N THR A 15 -9.93 -32.54 -19.82
CA THR A 15 -8.56 -32.14 -19.44
C THR A 15 -8.19 -30.81 -20.07
N LEU A 16 -8.51 -30.60 -21.36
CA LEU A 16 -8.24 -29.34 -22.05
C LEU A 16 -9.01 -28.17 -21.43
N VAL A 17 -10.29 -28.37 -21.10
CA VAL A 17 -11.12 -27.36 -20.42
C VAL A 17 -10.55 -27.03 -19.05
N SER A 18 -10.10 -28.03 -18.29
CA SER A 18 -9.49 -27.83 -16.98
C SER A 18 -8.19 -27.03 -17.07
N VAL A 19 -7.33 -27.35 -18.03
CA VAL A 19 -6.08 -26.61 -18.29
C VAL A 19 -6.37 -25.17 -18.73
N LEU A 20 -7.39 -24.97 -19.57
CA LEU A 20 -7.79 -23.64 -20.01
C LEU A 20 -8.29 -22.77 -18.85
N ILE A 21 -9.13 -23.32 -17.97
CA ILE A 21 -9.61 -22.62 -16.77
C ILE A 21 -8.44 -22.27 -15.85
N ALA A 22 -7.53 -23.22 -15.61
CA ALA A 22 -6.35 -22.98 -14.78
C ALA A 22 -5.47 -21.87 -15.37
N ALA A 23 -5.18 -21.91 -16.67
CA ALA A 23 -4.39 -20.88 -17.35
C ALA A 23 -5.03 -19.50 -17.24
N LEU A 24 -6.35 -19.41 -17.43
CA LEU A 24 -7.09 -18.15 -17.30
C LEU A 24 -7.05 -17.63 -15.86
N ALA A 25 -7.25 -18.50 -14.86
CA ALA A 25 -7.17 -18.12 -13.45
C ALA A 25 -5.77 -17.58 -13.09
N PHE A 26 -4.71 -18.22 -13.57
CA PHE A 26 -3.34 -17.75 -13.35
C PHE A 26 -3.06 -16.41 -14.03
N ALA A 27 -3.59 -16.17 -15.23
CA ALA A 27 -3.44 -14.90 -15.92
C ALA A 27 -4.11 -13.75 -15.15
N LEU A 28 -5.32 -13.98 -14.63
CA LEU A 28 -6.06 -13.01 -13.82
C LEU A 28 -5.34 -12.76 -12.48
N LEU A 29 -4.89 -13.83 -11.79
CA LEU A 29 -4.17 -13.73 -10.53
C LEU A 29 -2.85 -12.95 -10.69
N SER A 30 -2.11 -13.21 -11.77
CA SER A 30 -0.86 -12.50 -12.07
C SER A 30 -1.11 -11.01 -12.28
N THR A 31 -2.16 -10.66 -13.03
CA THR A 31 -2.54 -9.26 -13.28
C THR A 31 -2.94 -8.55 -11.98
N ALA A 32 -3.71 -9.21 -11.11
CA ALA A 32 -4.12 -8.68 -9.82
C ALA A 32 -2.91 -8.45 -8.89
N ALA A 33 -1.98 -9.42 -8.82
CA ALA A 33 -0.79 -9.32 -7.99
C ALA A 33 0.11 -8.15 -8.41
N VAL A 34 0.36 -7.98 -9.71
CA VAL A 34 1.15 -6.86 -10.24
C VAL A 34 0.47 -5.51 -9.97
N THR A 35 -0.85 -5.44 -10.15
CA THR A 35 -1.63 -4.23 -9.89
C THR A 35 -1.58 -3.84 -8.41
N ALA A 36 -1.75 -4.81 -7.50
CA ALA A 36 -1.63 -4.58 -6.07
C ALA A 36 -0.23 -4.10 -5.68
N ALA A 37 0.83 -4.74 -6.21
CA ALA A 37 2.20 -4.31 -5.96
C ALA A 37 2.46 -2.87 -6.43
N ARG A 38 1.93 -2.50 -7.60
CA ARG A 38 2.02 -1.13 -8.13
C ARG A 38 1.29 -0.11 -7.25
N ILE A 39 0.07 -0.42 -6.82
CA ILE A 39 -0.70 0.44 -5.91
C ILE A 39 0.04 0.61 -4.58
N ASN A 40 0.58 -0.48 -4.03
CA ASN A 40 1.36 -0.44 -2.79
C ASN A 40 2.63 0.40 -2.93
N ALA A 41 3.31 0.32 -4.08
CA ALA A 41 4.47 1.15 -4.37
C ALA A 41 4.10 2.64 -4.49
N ALA A 42 3.03 2.95 -5.23
CA ALA A 42 2.55 4.33 -5.38
C ALA A 42 2.13 4.95 -4.04
N ALA A 43 1.40 4.20 -3.20
CA ALA A 43 0.99 4.64 -1.87
C ALA A 43 2.19 4.91 -0.94
N ARG A 44 3.34 4.27 -1.17
CA ARG A 44 4.58 4.53 -0.42
C ARG A 44 5.23 5.86 -0.82
N GLU A 45 5.04 6.30 -2.05
CA GLU A 45 5.63 7.54 -2.56
C GLU A 45 4.74 8.77 -2.34
N ASP A 46 3.42 8.57 -2.19
CA ASP A 46 2.43 9.62 -1.91
C ASP A 46 2.37 9.98 -0.40
N VAL A 47 3.52 10.29 0.17
CA VAL A 47 3.57 11.01 1.45
C VAL A 47 3.71 12.50 1.15
N SER A 48 2.60 13.21 1.25
CA SER A 48 2.46 14.67 1.09
C SER A 48 3.35 15.50 2.04
N PHE A 49 4.06 14.85 2.97
CA PHE A 49 4.97 15.47 3.92
C PHE A 49 6.37 14.86 3.83
N ARG A 50 7.12 15.23 2.79
CA ARG A 50 8.56 14.92 2.70
C ARG A 50 9.36 16.04 3.36
N TYR A 51 9.99 15.75 4.50
CA TYR A 51 10.94 16.67 5.13
C TYR A 51 12.33 16.05 5.10
N THR A 52 13.31 16.82 4.63
CA THR A 52 14.75 16.48 4.61
C THR A 52 15.36 16.65 6.00
N ALA A 53 14.69 16.19 7.04
CA ALA A 53 15.20 16.22 8.40
C ALA A 53 16.15 15.04 8.61
N GLU A 54 17.36 15.31 9.10
CA GLU A 54 18.26 14.24 9.56
C GLU A 54 17.62 13.49 10.72
N GLN A 55 17.76 12.17 10.75
CA GLN A 55 17.18 11.30 11.76
C GLN A 55 17.67 11.72 13.17
N GLY A 56 16.76 11.86 14.13
CA GLY A 56 17.09 12.33 15.49
C GLY A 56 17.30 13.84 15.63
N LYS A 57 17.19 14.63 14.54
CA LYS A 57 17.23 16.10 14.61
C LYS A 57 15.83 16.67 14.78
N THR A 58 15.69 17.61 15.71
CA THR A 58 14.44 18.36 15.86
C THR A 58 14.34 19.42 14.77
N VAL A 59 13.26 19.40 14.02
CA VAL A 59 12.94 20.40 12.98
C VAL A 59 11.66 21.12 13.34
N THR A 60 11.55 22.37 12.93
CA THR A 60 10.32 23.13 13.14
C THR A 60 9.40 23.02 11.93
N VAL A 61 8.21 22.45 12.15
CA VAL A 61 7.16 22.32 11.14
C VAL A 61 6.19 23.49 11.27
N THR A 62 5.89 24.11 10.13
CA THR A 62 4.87 25.15 10.00
C THR A 62 3.70 24.56 9.22
N ALA A 63 2.51 24.55 9.81
CA ALA A 63 1.27 24.18 9.16
C ALA A 63 0.45 25.44 8.88
N GLU A 64 0.02 25.60 7.63
CA GLU A 64 -0.86 26.69 7.22
C GLU A 64 -2.21 26.10 6.87
N GLY A 65 -3.25 26.60 7.52
CA GLY A 65 -4.63 26.16 7.28
C GLY A 65 -5.52 27.35 6.98
N THR A 66 -6.36 27.20 5.96
CA THR A 66 -7.47 28.11 5.70
C THR A 66 -8.73 27.47 6.27
N HIS A 67 -9.27 28.03 7.35
CA HIS A 67 -10.58 27.62 7.84
C HIS A 67 -11.64 28.38 7.04
N PHE A 68 -12.73 27.71 6.62
CA PHE A 68 -13.81 28.33 5.84
C PHE A 68 -14.25 29.65 6.51
N GLY A 69 -13.90 30.78 5.89
CA GLY A 69 -14.32 32.13 6.31
C GLY A 69 -13.44 32.89 7.31
N THR A 70 -12.24 32.44 7.68
CA THR A 70 -11.33 33.23 8.56
C THR A 70 -9.90 33.31 8.03
N SER A 71 -9.18 34.37 8.43
CA SER A 71 -7.77 34.63 8.10
C SER A 71 -6.91 33.38 8.30
N GLN A 72 -5.91 33.21 7.42
CA GLN A 72 -4.95 32.11 7.44
C GLN A 72 -4.40 31.88 8.85
N LYS A 73 -4.54 30.65 9.37
CA LYS A 73 -3.99 30.27 10.67
C LYS A 73 -2.69 29.52 10.43
N THR A 74 -1.63 30.01 11.06
CA THR A 74 -0.30 29.38 11.03
C THR A 74 0.01 28.76 12.39
N GLY A 75 0.29 27.46 12.41
CA GLY A 75 0.74 26.72 13.59
C GLY A 75 2.20 26.30 13.44
N ARG A 76 3.02 26.46 14.49
CA ARG A 76 4.44 26.08 14.50
C ARG A 76 4.73 25.11 15.64
N ARG A 77 5.38 23.98 15.33
CA ARG A 77 5.75 22.93 16.30
C ARG A 77 7.13 22.35 16.01
N ASN A 78 7.87 22.03 17.06
CA ASN A 78 9.12 21.29 16.97
C ASN A 78 8.83 19.80 17.00
N VAL A 79 9.33 19.08 16.00
CA VAL A 79 9.13 17.65 15.87
C VAL A 79 10.46 16.96 15.58
N THR A 80 10.59 15.72 16.04
CA THR A 80 11.76 14.89 15.80
C THR A 80 11.37 13.68 14.96
N LEU A 81 12.17 13.40 13.93
CA LEU A 81 12.00 12.25 13.05
C LEU A 81 12.61 10.99 13.68
N TYR A 82 11.83 9.91 13.74
CA TYR A 82 12.30 8.58 14.15
C TYR A 82 11.83 7.50 13.17
N THR A 83 12.49 6.35 13.16
CA THR A 83 12.15 5.21 12.30
C THR A 83 11.87 3.99 13.15
N THR A 84 10.79 3.28 12.86
CA THR A 84 10.44 2.04 13.53
C THR A 84 11.20 0.85 12.92
N ASP A 85 11.22 -0.27 13.63
CA ASP A 85 11.86 -1.52 13.18
C ASP A 85 11.33 -1.98 11.82
N ASN A 86 10.04 -1.70 11.54
CA ASN A 86 9.39 -2.00 10.27
C ASN A 86 9.75 -1.03 9.12
N GLY A 87 10.71 -0.12 9.33
CA GLY A 87 11.23 0.82 8.32
C GLY A 87 10.35 2.03 8.04
N TYR A 88 9.29 2.26 8.83
CA TYR A 88 8.40 3.42 8.68
C TYR A 88 8.94 4.62 9.45
N GLN A 89 8.83 5.81 8.86
CA GLN A 89 9.27 7.08 9.46
C GLN A 89 8.09 7.83 10.08
N TYR A 90 8.28 8.35 11.29
CA TYR A 90 7.27 9.07 12.05
C TYR A 90 7.85 10.34 12.67
N TYR A 91 6.97 11.31 12.93
CA TYR A 91 7.29 12.52 13.67
C TYR A 91 6.71 12.43 15.07
N THR A 92 7.50 12.78 16.08
CA THR A 92 7.01 12.98 17.44
C THR A 92 7.25 14.42 17.84
N ASP A 93 6.27 15.02 18.51
CA ASP A 93 6.44 16.34 19.10
C ASP A 93 7.10 16.16 20.47
N THR A 94 8.08 17.01 20.80
CA THR A 94 8.58 17.10 22.17
C THR A 94 7.58 17.92 22.97
N THR A 95 6.39 17.38 23.22
CA THR A 95 5.56 17.92 24.29
C THR A 95 6.32 17.62 25.57
N SER A 96 6.82 18.68 26.21
CA SER A 96 7.14 18.64 27.63
C SER A 96 5.83 18.48 28.42
N SER A 97 5.18 17.33 28.28
CA SER A 97 4.11 16.88 29.16
C SER A 97 4.58 15.56 29.73
N GLY A 98 5.07 15.62 30.97
CA GLY A 98 5.61 14.49 31.71
C GLY A 98 4.56 13.43 31.98
N VAL A 99 4.32 12.58 30.99
CA VAL A 99 3.71 11.28 31.19
C VAL A 99 4.61 10.27 30.49
N THR A 100 5.45 9.63 31.30
CA THR A 100 6.18 8.41 31.01
C THR A 100 5.23 7.28 30.59
N PRO A 101 5.71 6.27 29.82
CA PRO A 101 4.91 5.38 28.97
C PRO A 101 3.86 4.54 29.67
#